data_AF-A0A969M728-F1
#
_entry.id   AF-A0A969M728-F1
#
_cell.length_a   1.000
_cell.length_b   1.000
_cell.length_c   1.000
_cell.angle_alpha   90.00
_cell.angle_beta   90.00
_cell.angle_gamma   90.00
#
_symmetry.space_group_name_H-M   'P 1'
#
loop_
_entity.id
_entity.type
_entity.pdbx_description
1 polymer ?
#
loop_
_entity_poly.entity_id
_entity_poly.type
_entity_poly.pdbx_seq_one_letter_code
_entity_poly.pdbx_strand_id
1 'polypeptide(L)'
;MFRSARLTLAILSLVASFAASTAHAMPIEPRSLTWNIVSDQEMAKICRTHGKRANCEGMAAWDKEFRQCIIWTRSPRSANDVSRWQVVHHELQHCQDGHFHR
;
A
#
# COMPACT_ATOMS: atom_id res chain seq x y z
N MET A 1 -58.65 4.88 -7.33
CA MET A 1 -57.43 5.43 -7.95
C MET A 1 -56.34 5.55 -6.90
N PHE A 2 -55.54 4.50 -6.64
CA PHE A 2 -54.38 4.58 -5.73
C PHE A 2 -53.28 3.62 -6.21
N ARG A 3 -52.58 3.99 -7.29
CA ARG A 3 -51.40 3.25 -7.80
C ARG A 3 -50.07 3.98 -7.59
N SER A 4 -50.09 5.18 -7.00
CA SER A 4 -48.89 6.06 -6.93
C SER A 4 -48.08 5.98 -5.63
N ALA A 5 -48.46 5.15 -4.66
CA ALA A 5 -47.77 5.12 -3.35
C ALA A 5 -46.61 4.10 -3.26
N ARG A 6 -46.53 3.13 -4.19
CA ARG A 6 -45.51 2.05 -4.12
C ARG A 6 -44.19 2.38 -4.82
N LEU A 7 -44.20 3.36 -5.73
CA LEU A 7 -43.00 3.71 -6.51
C LEU A 7 -42.04 4.60 -5.71
N THR A 8 -42.56 5.42 -4.80
CA THR A 8 -41.77 6.40 -4.03
C THR A 8 -40.92 5.76 -2.94
N LEU A 9 -41.33 4.61 -2.41
CA LEU A 9 -40.61 3.92 -1.32
C LEU A 9 -39.33 3.20 -1.80
N ALA A 10 -39.30 2.77 -3.07
CA ALA A 10 -38.16 2.08 -3.66
C ALA A 10 -36.99 3.02 -4.01
N ILE A 11 -37.29 4.31 -4.24
CA ILE A 11 -36.27 5.30 -4.62
C ILE A 11 -35.57 5.85 -3.37
N LEU A 12 -36.28 6.00 -2.24
CA LEU A 12 -35.68 6.47 -0.98
C LEU A 12 -34.72 5.45 -0.34
N SER A 13 -34.90 4.15 -0.60
CA SER A 13 -34.04 3.09 -0.07
C SER A 13 -32.73 2.92 -0.85
N LEU A 14 -32.63 3.48 -2.07
CA LEU A 14 -31.42 3.38 -2.89
C LEU A 14 -30.35 4.42 -2.53
N VAL A 15 -30.72 5.54 -1.90
CA VAL A 15 -29.78 6.62 -1.53
C VAL A 15 -29.01 6.30 -0.25
N ALA A 16 -29.54 5.42 0.61
CA ALA A 16 -28.91 5.04 1.87
C ALA A 16 -27.71 4.08 1.72
N SER A 17 -27.53 3.46 0.54
CA SER A 17 -26.46 2.48 0.31
C SER A 17 -25.15 3.08 -0.20
N PHE A 18 -25.09 4.39 -0.43
CA PHE A 18 -23.86 5.07 -0.88
C PHE A 18 -22.98 5.57 0.28
N ALA A 19 -23.33 5.29 1.53
CA ALA A 19 -22.39 5.31 2.64
C ALA A 19 -21.46 4.07 2.55
N ALA A 20 -20.85 3.87 1.39
CA ALA A 20 -19.76 2.94 1.21
C ALA A 20 -18.66 3.39 2.17
N SER A 21 -18.37 2.56 3.16
CA SER A 21 -17.29 2.74 4.11
C SER A 21 -16.01 3.10 3.37
N THR A 22 -15.68 4.39 3.39
CA THR A 22 -14.32 4.83 3.11
C THR A 22 -13.48 4.27 4.26
N ALA A 23 -12.88 3.10 4.06
CA ALA A 23 -11.84 2.59 4.94
C ALA A 23 -10.72 3.64 4.89
N HIS A 24 -10.73 4.57 5.84
CA HIS A 24 -9.67 5.55 5.97
C HIS A 24 -8.42 4.73 6.30
N ALA A 25 -7.46 4.71 5.38
CA ALA A 25 -6.12 4.25 5.72
C ALA A 25 -5.72 5.04 6.96
N MET A 26 -5.49 4.35 8.09
CA MET A 26 -5.02 5.04 9.28
C MET A 26 -3.72 5.73 8.86
N PRO A 27 -3.56 7.05 9.08
CA PRO A 27 -2.27 7.69 8.90
C PRO A 27 -1.34 7.01 9.89
N ILE A 28 -0.58 6.07 9.37
CA ILE A 28 0.51 5.50 10.12
C ILE A 28 1.54 6.61 10.06
N GLU A 29 1.66 7.40 11.12
CA GLU A 29 2.90 8.13 11.35
C GLU A 29 3.97 7.06 11.55
N PRO A 30 4.85 6.76 10.57
CA PRO A 30 5.88 5.77 10.81
C PRO A 30 6.86 6.43 11.77
N ARG A 31 6.74 6.12 13.08
CA ARG A 31 7.66 6.62 14.10
C ARG A 31 9.08 6.08 13.91
N SER A 32 9.21 5.00 13.14
CA SER A 32 10.48 4.41 12.73
C SER A 32 10.37 3.75 11.35
N LEU A 33 11.47 3.82 10.61
CA LEU A 33 11.65 3.19 9.32
C LEU A 33 12.95 2.40 9.34
N THR A 34 12.89 1.18 8.83
CA THR A 34 14.08 0.36 8.58
C THR A 34 14.24 0.18 7.08
N TRP A 35 15.39 0.61 6.54
CA TRP A 35 15.74 0.39 5.14
C TRP A 35 16.83 -0.68 5.03
N ASN A 36 16.52 -1.75 4.32
CA ASN A 36 17.40 -2.88 4.07
C ASN A 36 17.80 -2.94 2.59
N ILE A 37 19.11 -2.99 2.34
CA ILE A 37 19.64 -3.31 1.02
C ILE A 37 19.85 -4.83 0.96
N VAL A 38 19.23 -5.47 -0.03
CA VAL A 38 19.25 -6.93 -0.17
C VAL A 38 19.77 -7.36 -1.55
N SER A 39 20.20 -8.62 -1.64
CA SER A 39 20.59 -9.23 -2.91
C SER A 39 19.38 -9.43 -3.84
N ASP A 40 19.64 -9.65 -5.13
CA ASP A 40 18.56 -9.91 -6.11
C ASP A 40 17.74 -11.17 -5.77
N GLN A 41 18.40 -12.21 -5.24
CA GLN A 41 17.76 -13.45 -4.83
C GLN A 41 16.84 -13.23 -3.62
N GLU A 42 17.30 -12.48 -2.62
CA GLU A 42 16.50 -12.18 -1.43
C GLU A 42 15.35 -11.25 -1.78
N MET A 43 15.58 -10.23 -2.63
CA MET A 43 14.52 -9.39 -3.16
C MET A 43 13.44 -10.24 -3.85
N ALA A 44 13.84 -11.14 -4.75
CA ALA A 44 12.90 -12.00 -5.46
C ALA A 44 12.06 -12.87 -4.53
N LYS A 45 12.66 -13.35 -3.42
CA LYS A 45 11.95 -14.07 -2.37
C LYS A 45 10.94 -13.17 -1.65
N ILE A 46 11.36 -11.98 -1.21
CA ILE A 46 10.49 -10.97 -0.57
C ILE A 46 9.30 -10.62 -1.48
N CYS A 47 9.56 -10.33 -2.76
CA CYS A 47 8.51 -10.04 -3.74
C CYS A 47 7.44 -11.13 -3.77
N ARG A 48 7.87 -12.41 -3.82
CA ARG A 48 6.95 -13.56 -3.88
C ARG A 48 6.15 -13.71 -2.60
N THR A 49 6.78 -13.53 -1.44
CA THR A 49 6.09 -13.61 -0.13
C THR A 49 4.95 -12.60 -0.02
N HIS A 50 5.10 -11.42 -0.64
CA HIS A 50 4.09 -10.37 -0.71
C HIS A 50 3.24 -10.39 -2.00
N GLY A 51 3.15 -11.54 -2.67
CA GLY A 51 2.28 -11.73 -3.85
C GLY A 51 2.66 -10.88 -5.08
N LYS A 52 3.88 -10.35 -5.16
CA LYS A 52 4.39 -9.57 -6.28
C LYS A 52 5.25 -10.42 -7.23
N ARG A 53 5.52 -9.86 -8.41
CA ARG A 53 6.43 -10.46 -9.39
C ARG A 53 7.85 -10.52 -8.82
N ALA A 54 8.56 -11.62 -9.09
CA ALA A 54 9.91 -11.87 -8.57
C ALA A 54 10.95 -10.82 -8.99
N ASN A 55 10.69 -10.03 -10.04
CA ASN A 55 11.58 -8.98 -10.49
C ASN A 55 11.28 -7.61 -9.86
N CYS A 56 10.45 -7.51 -8.81
CA CYS A 56 10.20 -6.24 -8.15
C CYS A 56 11.51 -5.59 -7.66
N GLU A 57 11.63 -4.28 -7.83
CA GLU A 57 12.86 -3.52 -7.58
C GLU A 57 12.97 -3.01 -6.13
N GLY A 58 11.80 -2.88 -5.48
CA GLY A 58 11.62 -2.41 -4.11
C GLY A 58 10.33 -2.98 -3.51
N MET A 59 10.24 -2.91 -2.18
CA MET A 59 9.09 -3.36 -1.40
C MET A 59 9.02 -2.57 -0.09
N ALA A 60 7.85 -2.02 0.21
CA ALA A 60 7.49 -1.50 1.53
C ALA A 60 6.41 -2.35 2.20
N ALA A 61 6.63 -2.78 3.45
CA ALA A 61 5.65 -3.48 4.26
C ALA A 61 5.53 -2.89 5.67
N TRP A 62 4.37 -3.10 6.29
CA TRP A 62 4.12 -2.70 7.68
C TRP A 62 4.36 -3.85 8.64
N ASP A 63 5.29 -3.65 9.56
CA ASP A 63 5.53 -4.54 10.68
C ASP A 63 4.59 -4.17 11.83
N LYS A 64 3.64 -5.07 12.13
CA LYS A 64 2.63 -4.85 13.17
C LYS A 64 3.18 -4.99 14.58
N GLU A 65 4.21 -5.81 14.78
CA GLU A 65 4.78 -6.08 16.10
C GLU A 65 5.57 -4.87 16.59
N PHE A 66 6.48 -4.38 15.75
CA PHE A 66 7.34 -3.26 16.08
C PHE A 66 6.76 -1.91 15.66
N ARG A 67 5.59 -1.91 15.01
CA ARG A 67 4.89 -0.71 14.49
C ARG A 67 5.83 0.17 13.65
N GLN A 68 6.50 -0.43 12.69
CA GLN A 68 7.47 0.24 11.84
C GLN A 68 7.25 -0.09 10.36
N CYS A 69 7.64 0.84 9.49
CA CYS A 69 7.72 0.53 8.06
C CYS A 69 9.07 -0.13 7.75
N ILE A 70 9.04 -1.23 7.00
CA ILE A 70 10.23 -1.89 6.52
C ILE A 70 10.28 -1.72 5.00
N ILE A 71 11.40 -1.18 4.51
CA ILE A 71 11.71 -1.07 3.09
C ILE A 71 12.83 -2.06 2.76
N TRP A 72 12.63 -2.81 1.67
CA TRP A 72 13.70 -3.55 1.01
C TRP A 72 13.93 -2.97 -0.38
N THR A 73 15.19 -2.74 -0.75
CA THR A 73 15.58 -2.42 -2.13
C THR A 73 16.78 -3.25 -2.56
N ARG A 74 16.96 -3.46 -3.86
CA ARG A 74 18.24 -3.96 -4.39
C ARG A 74 19.34 -2.91 -4.20
N SER A 75 20.59 -3.37 -4.13
CA SER A 75 21.74 -2.48 -3.98
C SER A 75 21.87 -1.49 -5.15
N PRO A 76 22.06 -0.18 -4.89
CA PRO A 76 22.46 0.76 -5.92
C PRO A 76 23.77 0.32 -6.58
N ARG A 77 23.88 0.42 -7.90
CA ARG A 77 25.13 0.05 -8.60
C ARG A 77 26.22 1.11 -8.43
N SER A 78 25.82 2.33 -8.06
CA SER A 78 26.70 3.44 -7.72
C SER A 78 25.94 4.52 -6.95
N ALA A 79 26.65 5.51 -6.40
CA ALA A 79 26.03 6.68 -5.78
C ALA A 79 25.15 7.49 -6.76
N ASN A 80 25.46 7.42 -8.06
CA ASN A 80 24.76 8.16 -9.13
C ASN A 80 23.65 7.34 -9.79
N ASP A 81 23.27 6.19 -9.24
CA ASP A 81 22.19 5.36 -9.77
C ASP A 81 20.83 5.97 -9.44
N VAL A 82 20.46 7.03 -10.19
CA VAL A 82 19.22 7.80 -10.00
C VAL A 82 18.00 6.89 -10.05
N SER A 83 18.01 5.89 -10.92
CA SER A 83 16.91 4.93 -11.05
C SER A 83 16.65 4.16 -9.75
N ARG A 84 17.72 3.75 -9.05
CA ARG A 84 17.64 3.07 -7.76
C ARG A 84 17.19 3.98 -6.64
N TRP A 85 17.68 5.22 -6.64
CA TRP A 85 17.22 6.21 -5.68
C TRP A 85 15.73 6.52 -5.84
N GLN A 86 15.21 6.56 -7.07
CA GLN A 86 13.77 6.73 -7.31
C GLN A 86 12.95 5.59 -6.72
N VAL A 87 13.43 4.35 -6.80
CA VAL A 87 12.77 3.20 -6.16
C VAL A 87 12.73 3.37 -4.64
N VAL A 88 13.84 3.75 -4.00
CA VAL A 88 13.87 4.00 -2.55
C VAL A 88 12.83 5.06 -2.16
N HIS A 89 12.75 6.17 -2.91
CA HIS A 89 11.77 7.23 -2.65
C HIS A 89 10.33 6.75 -2.87
N HIS A 90 10.07 5.93 -3.89
CA HIS A 90 8.76 5.35 -4.13
C HIS A 90 8.30 4.47 -2.96
N GLU A 91 9.18 3.60 -2.44
CA GLU A 91 8.86 2.75 -1.29
C GLU A 91 8.71 3.57 0.01
N LEU A 92 9.49 4.64 0.17
CA LEU A 92 9.33 5.57 1.29
C LEU A 92 7.95 6.25 1.28
N GLN A 93 7.46 6.61 0.09
CA GLN A 93 6.14 7.21 -0.05
C GLN A 93 5.02 6.25 0.40
N HIS A 94 5.10 4.95 0.06
CA HIS A 94 4.16 3.95 0.59
C HIS A 94 4.12 3.92 2.11
N CYS A 95 5.29 4.06 2.75
CA CYS A 95 5.38 4.13 4.21
C CYS A 95 4.71 5.39 4.80
N GLN A 96 4.91 6.55 4.16
CA GLN A 96 4.37 7.84 4.62
C GLN A 96 2.85 7.93 4.41
N ASP A 97 2.37 7.41 3.30
CA ASP A 97 0.95 7.47 2.90
C ASP A 97 0.11 6.35 3.55
N GLY A 98 0.76 5.38 4.23
CA GLY A 98 0.08 4.24 4.84
C GLY A 98 -0.40 3.17 3.84
N HIS A 99 0.17 3.14 2.63
CA HIS A 99 -0.20 2.27 1.52
C HIS A 99 0.81 1.13 1.33
N PHE A 100 0.78 0.14 2.21
CA PHE A 100 1.77 -0.95 2.22
C PHE A 100 1.45 -2.08 1.26
N HIS A 101 2.49 -2.78 0.80
CA HIS A 101 2.32 -4.04 0.10
C HIS A 101 1.91 -5.12 1.12
N ARG A 102 0.90 -5.92 0.77
CA ARG A 102 0.38 -7.01 1.62
C ARG A 102 0.99 -8.33 1.17
#